data_AF-A0A5M3MI44-F1
#
_entry.id   AF-A0A5M3MI44-F1
#
_cell.length_a   1.000
_cell.length_b   1.000
_cell.length_c   1.000
_cell.angle_alpha   90.00
_cell.angle_beta   90.00
_cell.angle_gamma   90.00
#
_symmetry.space_group_name_H-M   'P 1'
#
loop_
_entity.id
_entity.type
_entity.pdbx_description
1 polymer ?
#
loop_
_entity_poly.entity_id
_entity_poly.type
_entity_poly.pdbx_seq_one_letter_code
_entity_poly.pdbx_strand_id
1 'polypeptide(L)'
;WLFGGSGSGKSSVAYTTAERLRSRDQLAATFFFSRKDTYRSGTDRVFFTLAYQIGLLHHIAKAAIIKAIRHDPDLLSPHKYHLDQFNKLLVEP
;
A
#
# COMPACT_ATOMS: atom_id res chain seq x y z
N TRP A 1 7.39 -2.38 15.80
CA TRP A 1 6.75 -1.12 16.22
C TRP A 1 7.81 -0.10 16.60
N LEU A 2 7.71 1.15 16.14
CA LEU A 2 8.65 2.24 16.48
C LEU A 2 7.93 3.26 17.38
N PHE A 3 8.35 3.35 18.64
CA PHE A 3 7.74 4.22 19.65
C PHE A 3 8.60 5.47 19.91
N GLY A 4 7.97 6.57 20.32
CA GLY A 4 8.65 7.82 20.66
C GLY A 4 7.71 9.03 20.70
N GLY A 5 8.10 10.09 21.42
CA GLY A 5 7.32 11.31 21.56
C GLY A 5 7.01 12.02 20.23
N SER A 6 6.04 12.93 20.20
CA SER A 6 5.78 13.75 19.02
C SER A 6 7.05 14.51 18.60
N GLY A 7 7.29 14.64 17.30
CA GLY A 7 8.50 15.31 16.79
C GLY A 7 9.80 14.49 16.88
N SER A 8 9.80 13.29 17.46
CA SER A 8 11.00 12.45 17.60
C SER A 8 11.54 11.83 16.30
N GLY A 9 11.04 12.25 15.13
CA GLY A 9 11.52 11.79 13.83
C GLY A 9 11.07 10.39 13.39
N LYS A 10 10.06 9.77 14.02
CA LYS A 10 9.58 8.41 13.65
C LYS A 10 9.26 8.26 12.15
N SER A 11 8.51 9.21 11.59
CA SER A 11 8.17 9.20 10.17
C SER A 11 9.41 9.37 9.29
N SER A 12 10.39 10.15 9.72
CA SER A 12 11.68 10.31 9.04
C SER A 12 12.49 9.01 9.03
N VAL A 13 12.49 8.25 10.14
CA VAL A 13 13.12 6.93 10.21
C VAL A 13 12.42 5.92 9.29
N ALA A 14 11.08 5.88 9.30
CA ALA A 14 10.32 5.02 8.40
C ALA A 14 10.59 5.35 6.92
N TYR A 15 10.61 6.65 6.58
CA TYR A 15 10.89 7.14 5.23
C TYR A 15 12.31 6.77 4.78
N THR A 16 13.33 7.09 5.57
CA THR A 16 14.73 6.77 5.25
C THR A 16 14.98 5.26 5.14
N THR A 17 14.28 4.45 5.94
CA THR A 17 14.31 3.00 5.83
C THR A 17 13.72 2.53 4.50
N ALA A 18 12.55 3.05 4.11
CA ALA A 18 11.93 2.73 2.83
C ALA A 18 12.84 3.13 1.65
N GLU A 19 13.45 4.33 1.68
CA GLU A 19 14.39 4.77 0.64
C GLU A 19 15.60 3.85 0.53
N ARG A 20 16.14 3.37 1.67
CA ARG A 20 17.26 2.43 1.69
C ARG A 20 16.90 1.05 1.13
N LEU A 21 15.67 0.58 1.36
CA LEU A 21 15.18 -0.66 0.77
C LEU A 21 14.94 -0.50 -0.74
N ARG A 22 14.40 0.67 -1.15
CA ARG A 22 14.19 1.00 -2.57
C ARG A 22 15.51 1.03 -3.34
N SER A 23 16.57 1.63 -2.78
CA SER A 23 17.88 1.70 -3.44
C SER A 23 18.58 0.33 -3.59
N ARG A 24 18.04 -0.71 -2.97
CA ARG A 24 18.53 -2.09 -3.03
C ARG A 24 17.59 -3.01 -3.81
N ASP A 25 16.54 -2.46 -4.45
CA ASP A 25 15.46 -3.22 -5.08
C ASP A 25 14.77 -4.22 -4.13
N GLN A 26 14.75 -3.90 -2.83
CA GLN A 26 14.15 -4.72 -1.77
C GLN A 26 12.81 -4.16 -1.26
N LEU A 27 12.34 -3.03 -1.80
CA LEU A 27 11.06 -2.44 -1.43
C LEU A 27 9.98 -2.83 -2.44
N ALA A 28 9.08 -3.73 -2.04
CA ALA A 28 7.95 -4.14 -2.87
C ALA A 28 6.85 -3.06 -2.96
N ALA A 29 6.53 -2.41 -1.85
CA ALA A 29 5.54 -1.33 -1.80
C ALA A 29 5.70 -0.49 -0.52
N THR A 30 5.14 0.71 -0.53
CA THR A 30 5.09 1.61 0.62
C THR A 30 3.88 2.55 0.56
N PHE A 31 3.41 2.97 1.74
CA PHE A 31 2.38 3.98 1.90
C PHE A 31 2.67 4.82 3.15
N PHE A 32 2.56 6.15 3.01
CA PHE A 32 2.75 7.09 4.11
C PHE A 32 1.51 7.95 4.29
N PHE A 33 0.90 7.89 5.48
CA PHE A 33 -0.22 8.75 5.83
C PHE A 33 0.22 10.21 5.94
N SER A 34 -0.62 11.13 5.48
CA SER A 34 -0.42 12.57 5.59
C SER A 34 -1.76 13.26 5.85
N ARG A 35 -1.86 13.96 6.97
CA ARG A 35 -3.05 14.75 7.32
C ARG A 35 -3.32 15.92 6.35
N LYS A 36 -2.29 16.35 5.62
CA LYS A 36 -2.39 17.45 4.65
C LYS A 36 -2.82 17.00 3.26
N ASP A 37 -2.87 15.69 3.02
CA ASP A 37 -3.17 15.11 1.72
C ASP A 37 -4.47 14.32 1.82
N THR A 38 -5.52 14.79 1.15
CA THR A 38 -6.86 14.19 1.21
C THR A 38 -6.85 12.70 0.84
N TYR A 39 -5.97 12.29 -0.08
CA TYR A 39 -5.86 10.91 -0.55
C TYR A 39 -5.03 10.01 0.37
N ARG A 40 -4.21 10.60 1.25
CA ARG A 40 -3.37 9.88 2.23
C ARG A 40 -3.75 10.18 3.68
N SER A 41 -4.87 10.85 3.89
CA SER A 41 -5.39 11.19 5.22
C SER A 41 -6.20 10.05 5.84
N GLY A 42 -6.74 9.16 5.01
CA GLY A 42 -7.53 7.99 5.42
C GLY A 42 -6.97 6.67 4.89
N THR A 43 -7.65 5.57 5.23
CA THR A 43 -7.24 4.19 4.91
C THR A 43 -7.72 3.72 3.55
N ASP A 44 -8.66 4.43 2.94
CA ASP A 44 -9.35 4.05 1.69
C ASP A 44 -8.43 3.64 0.57
N ARG A 45 -7.22 4.23 0.50
CA ARG A 45 -6.28 4.01 -0.60
C ARG A 45 -5.15 3.04 -0.31
N VAL A 46 -5.02 2.56 0.92
CA VAL A 46 -3.84 1.82 1.36
C VAL A 46 -3.67 0.56 0.51
N PHE A 47 -4.67 -0.33 0.49
CA PHE A 47 -4.52 -1.66 -0.10
C PHE A 47 -4.38 -1.64 -1.61
N PHE A 48 -5.22 -0.89 -2.33
CA PHE A 48 -5.08 -0.83 -3.78
C PHE A 48 -3.83 -0.07 -4.22
N THR A 49 -3.32 0.88 -3.42
CA THR A 49 -2.02 1.53 -3.72
C THR A 49 -0.88 0.54 -3.58
N LEU A 50 -0.87 -0.28 -2.52
CA LEU A 50 0.14 -1.33 -2.34
C LEU A 50 0.06 -2.36 -3.47
N ALA A 51 -1.15 -2.81 -3.82
CA ALA A 51 -1.36 -3.76 -4.90
C ALA A 51 -0.88 -3.20 -6.25
N TYR A 52 -1.20 -1.95 -6.55
CA TYR A 52 -0.72 -1.26 -7.75
C TYR A 52 0.81 -1.23 -7.82
N GLN A 53 1.48 -0.84 -6.73
CA GLN A 53 2.95 -0.80 -6.67
C GLN A 53 3.57 -2.20 -6.88
N ILE A 54 3.03 -3.24 -6.25
CA ILE A 54 3.49 -4.63 -6.44
C ILE A 54 3.27 -5.09 -7.89
N GLY A 55 2.12 -4.78 -8.48
CA GLY A 55 1.80 -5.12 -9.87
C GLY A 55 2.70 -4.42 -10.89
N LEU A 56 3.27 -3.25 -10.56
CA LEU A 56 4.29 -2.61 -11.40
C LEU A 56 5.63 -3.37 -11.37
N LEU A 57 5.94 -4.05 -10.27
CA LEU A 57 7.21 -4.75 -10.07
C LEU A 57 7.19 -6.21 -10.54
N HIS A 58 6.05 -6.90 -10.42
CA HIS A 58 5.97 -8.35 -10.66
C HIS A 58 4.82 -8.74 -11.61
N HIS A 59 5.15 -9.28 -12.78
CA HIS A 59 4.18 -9.60 -13.84
C HIS A 59 3.12 -10.63 -13.42
N ILE A 60 3.47 -11.66 -12.62
CA ILE A 60 2.50 -12.63 -12.11
C ILE A 60 1.48 -11.95 -11.19
N ALA A 61 1.95 -11.21 -10.18
CA ALA A 61 1.09 -10.44 -9.29
C ALA A 61 0.20 -9.45 -10.06
N LYS A 62 0.75 -8.78 -11.08
CA LYS A 62 -0.02 -7.89 -11.96
C LYS A 62 -1.21 -8.60 -12.60
N ALA A 63 -0.98 -9.77 -13.20
CA ALA A 63 -2.03 -10.54 -13.87
C ALA A 63 -3.12 -10.98 -12.87
N ALA A 64 -2.69 -11.40 -11.69
CA ALA A 64 -3.53 -11.87 -10.61
C ALA A 64 -4.42 -10.74 -10.03
N ILE A 65 -3.81 -9.58 -9.70
CA ILE A 65 -4.50 -8.36 -9.27
C ILE A 65 -5.50 -7.86 -10.33
N ILE A 66 -5.10 -7.83 -11.61
CA ILE A 66 -6.01 -7.43 -12.70
C ILE A 66 -7.22 -8.37 -12.77
N LYS A 67 -7.01 -9.68 -12.61
CA LYS A 67 -8.09 -10.66 -12.59
C LYS A 67 -9.04 -10.43 -11.41
N ALA A 68 -8.50 -10.19 -10.21
CA ALA A 68 -9.29 -9.89 -9.03
C ALA A 68 -10.17 -8.63 -9.24
N ILE A 69 -9.57 -7.53 -9.73
CA ILE A 69 -10.29 -6.28 -10.02
C ILE A 69 -11.35 -6.47 -11.13
N ARG A 70 -11.05 -7.26 -12.16
CA ARG A 70 -12.05 -7.57 -13.22
C ARG A 70 -13.23 -8.37 -12.70
N HIS A 71 -13.00 -9.25 -11.73
CA HIS A 71 -14.05 -10.04 -11.11
C HIS A 71 -14.90 -9.21 -10.14
N ASP A 72 -14.25 -8.33 -9.36
CA ASP A 72 -14.89 -7.47 -8.37
C ASP A 72 -14.33 -6.03 -8.48
N PRO A 73 -14.93 -5.18 -9.34
CA PRO A 73 -14.49 -3.79 -9.50
C PRO A 73 -14.62 -2.95 -8.23
N ASP A 74 -15.50 -3.34 -7.29
CA ASP A 74 -15.68 -2.61 -6.02
C ASP A 74 -14.44 -2.72 -5.12
N LEU A 75 -13.48 -3.60 -5.42
CA LEU A 75 -12.18 -3.61 -4.73
C LEU A 75 -11.44 -2.27 -4.82
N LEU A 76 -11.74 -1.43 -5.82
CA LEU A 76 -11.18 -0.07 -5.95
C LEU A 76 -12.06 1.03 -5.32
N SER A 77 -13.21 0.66 -4.76
CA SER A 77 -14.14 1.60 -4.12
C SER A 77 -13.75 1.85 -2.66
N PRO A 78 -13.84 3.10 -2.17
CA PRO A 78 -13.62 3.41 -0.76
C PRO A 78 -14.68 2.78 0.17
N HIS A 79 -15.82 2.33 -0.37
CA HIS A 79 -16.90 1.72 0.41
C HIS A 79 -16.72 0.21 0.64
N LYS A 80 -15.77 -0.43 -0.05
CA LYS A 80 -15.48 -1.86 0.13
C LYS A 80 -14.77 -2.07 1.46
N TYR A 81 -15.07 -3.18 2.14
CA TYR A 81 -14.38 -3.50 3.38
C TYR A 81 -12.87 -3.62 3.14
N HIS A 82 -12.10 -2.93 3.96
CA HIS A 82 -10.64 -2.94 3.93
C HIS A 82 -10.05 -4.36 4.02
N LEU A 83 -10.69 -5.25 4.78
CA LEU A 83 -10.27 -6.64 4.89
C LEU A 83 -10.45 -7.39 3.55
N ASP A 84 -11.53 -7.12 2.82
CA ASP A 84 -11.76 -7.71 1.49
C ASP A 84 -10.72 -7.18 0.50
N GLN A 85 -10.45 -5.87 0.51
CA GLN A 85 -9.41 -5.27 -0.33
C GLN A 85 -8.03 -5.89 -0.04
N PHE A 86 -7.67 -6.03 1.25
CA PHE A 86 -6.42 -6.65 1.65
C PHE A 86 -6.33 -8.10 1.17
N ASN A 87 -7.34 -8.92 1.46
CA ASN A 87 -7.34 -10.34 1.12
C ASN A 87 -7.29 -10.55 -0.39
N LYS A 88 -8.18 -9.89 -1.15
CA LYS A 88 -8.33 -10.12 -2.59
C LYS A 88 -7.23 -9.49 -3.45
N LEU A 89 -6.57 -8.43 -2.98
CA LEU A 89 -5.52 -7.77 -3.75
C LEU A 89 -4.10 -8.13 -3.33
N LEU A 90 -3.88 -8.63 -2.10
CA LEU A 90 -2.55 -8.83 -1.54
C LEU A 90 -2.27 -10.23 -0.99
N VAL A 91 -3.29 -10.95 -0.47
CA VAL A 91 -3.11 -12.29 0.11
C VAL A 91 -3.39 -13.42 -0.88
N GLU A 92 -4.54 -13.33 -1.57
CA GLU A 92 -5.01 -14.32 -2.53
C GLU A 92 -4.78 -13.99 -4.03
N PRO A 93 -4.07 -12.92 -4.42
CA PRO A 93 -4.26 -12.29 -5.73
C PRO A 93 -4.09 -13.23 -6.91
#